data_AF-A0A1H5XVN0-F1
#
_entry.id   AF-A0A1H5XVN0-F1
#
_cell.length_a   1.000
_cell.length_b   1.000
_cell.length_c   1.000
_cell.angle_alpha   90.00
_cell.angle_beta   90.00
_cell.angle_gamma   90.00
#
_symmetry.space_group_name_H-M   'P 1'
#
loop_
_entity.id
_entity.type
_entity.pdbx_description
1 polymer ?
#
loop_
_entity_poly.entity_id
_entity_poly.type
_entity_poly.pdbx_seq_one_letter_code
_entity_poly.pdbx_strand_id
1 'polypeptide(L)' 'MNFTGRSRSYAYNNLKQVKEHYGKAKHQLVTIQEFAEFHGISVEELSLALVPRKSNPIKNGFHS' A
#
# COMPACT_ATOMS: atom_id res chain seq x y z
N MET A 1 11.76 -3.89 -7.27
CA MET A 1 10.66 -4.51 -6.49
C MET A 1 10.10 -5.66 -7.32
N ASN A 2 10.56 -6.89 -7.09
CA ASN A 2 10.12 -8.05 -7.89
C ASN A 2 8.75 -8.50 -7.38
N PHE A 3 7.68 -7.94 -7.94
CA PHE A 3 6.31 -8.40 -7.70
C PHE A 3 6.11 -9.78 -8.33
N THR A 4 6.72 -10.82 -7.77
CA THR A 4 6.38 -12.20 -8.12
C THR A 4 4.91 -12.43 -7.79
N GLY A 5 4.22 -13.32 -8.52
CA GLY A 5 2.77 -13.55 -8.35
C GLY A 5 2.33 -13.78 -6.90
N ARG A 6 3.21 -14.32 -6.06
CA ARG A 6 2.99 -14.50 -4.60
C ARG A 6 2.77 -13.18 -3.86
N SER A 7 3.53 -12.14 -4.16
CA SER A 7 3.37 -10.82 -3.53
C SER A 7 2.03 -10.17 -3.87
N ARG A 8 1.59 -10.31 -5.12
CA ARG A 8 0.28 -9.83 -5.58
C ARG A 8 -0.85 -10.60 -4.90
N SER A 9 -0.79 -11.93 -4.88
CA SER A 9 -1.79 -12.76 -4.21
C SER A 9 -1.87 -12.47 -2.72
N TYR A 10 -0.74 -12.28 -2.05
CA TYR A 10 -0.69 -11.91 -0.65
C TYR A 10 -1.39 -10.56 -0.39
N ALA A 11 -1.10 -9.54 -1.20
CA ALA A 11 -1.76 -8.24 -1.09
C ALA A 11 -3.29 -8.34 -1.25
N TYR A 12 -3.78 -9.11 -2.23
CA TYR A 12 -5.21 -9.33 -2.40
C TYR A 12 -5.84 -10.08 -1.23
N ASN A 13 -5.17 -11.11 -0.70
CA ASN A 13 -5.65 -11.85 0.46
C ASN A 13 -5.69 -10.99 1.72
N ASN A 14 -4.74 -10.07 1.88
CA ASN A 14 -4.74 -9.11 2.97
C ASN A 14 -5.96 -8.17 2.88
N LEU A 15 -6.18 -7.55 1.72
CA LEU A 15 -7.37 -6.70 1.50
C LEU A 15 -8.68 -7.46 1.69
N LYS A 16 -8.73 -8.74 1.30
CA LYS A 16 -9.90 -9.60 1.52
C LYS A 16 -10.20 -9.77 3.01
N GLN A 17 -9.19 -10.05 3.84
CA GLN A 17 -9.36 -10.17 5.29
C GLN A 17 -9.86 -8.87 5.93
N VAL A 18 -9.35 -7.72 5.48
CA VAL A 18 -9.85 -6.42 5.94
C VAL A 18 -11.34 -6.26 5.58
N LYS A 19 -11.73 -6.58 4.33
CA LYS A 19 -13.14 -6.53 3.93
C LYS A 19 -14.03 -7.45 4.76
N GLU A 20 -13.58 -8.68 5.01
CA GLU A 20 -14.31 -9.65 5.83
C GLU A 20 -14.51 -9.16 7.26
N HIS A 21 -13.49 -8.53 7.86
CA HIS A 21 -13.57 -7.94 9.20
C HIS A 21 -14.65 -6.86 9.30
N TYR A 22 -14.74 -5.97 8.30
CA TYR A 22 -15.75 -4.89 8.27
C TYR A 22 -17.07 -5.30 7.58
N GLY A 23 -17.26 -6.59 7.26
CA GLY A 23 -18.49 -7.08 6.61
C GLY A 23 -18.75 -6.52 5.22
N LYS A 24 -17.69 -6.12 4.50
CA LYS A 24 -17.81 -5.45 3.19
C LYS A 24 -18.05 -6.43 2.04
N ALA A 25 -18.94 -6.04 1.14
CA ALA A 25 -19.18 -6.73 -0.11
C ALA A 25 -17.97 -6.60 -1.07
N LYS A 26 -17.85 -7.53 -2.02
CA LYS A 26 -16.71 -7.61 -2.96
C LYS A 26 -16.42 -6.29 -3.69
N HIS A 27 -17.46 -5.55 -4.06
CA HIS A 27 -17.38 -4.28 -4.79
C HIS A 27 -17.05 -3.08 -3.90
N GLN A 28 -17.23 -3.18 -2.58
CA GLN A 28 -16.91 -2.09 -1.65
C GLN A 28 -15.39 -1.99 -1.48
N LEU A 29 -14.89 -0.76 -1.45
CA LEU A 29 -13.47 -0.46 -1.27
C LEU A 29 -13.11 -0.43 0.21
N VAL A 30 -11.82 -0.61 0.51
CA VAL A 30 -11.23 -0.43 1.84
C VAL A 30 -10.59 0.96 1.87
N THR A 31 -10.89 1.73 2.90
CA THR A 31 -10.30 3.05 3.13
C THR A 31 -8.95 2.92 3.85
N ILE A 32 -8.13 3.97 3.78
CA ILE A 32 -6.85 4.01 4.51
C ILE A 32 -7.08 3.87 6.01
N GLN A 33 -8.13 4.50 6.54
CA GLN A 33 -8.50 4.42 7.96
C GLN A 33 -8.78 2.98 8.40
N GLU A 34 -9.68 2.29 7.69
CA GLU A 34 -10.07 0.91 8.03
C GLU A 34 -8.88 -0.05 7.95
N PHE A 35 -8.02 0.14 6.96
CA PHE A 35 -6.80 -0.64 6.82
C PHE A 35 -5.86 -0.39 8.02
N ALA A 36 -5.63 0.88 8.38
CA ALA A 36 -4.78 1.25 9.50
C ALA A 36 -5.30 0.67 10.83
N GLU A 37 -6.60 0.82 11.10
CA GLU A 37 -7.28 0.28 12.28
C GLU A 37 -7.20 -1.24 12.35
N PHE A 38 -7.42 -1.94 11.23
CA PHE A 38 -7.34 -3.41 11.19
C PHE A 38 -5.93 -3.92 11.52
N HIS A 39 -4.89 -3.21 11.09
CA HIS A 39 -3.49 -3.59 11.33
C HIS A 39 -2.90 -2.99 12.62
N GLY A 40 -3.66 -2.16 13.34
CA GLY A 40 -3.17 -1.47 14.55
C GLY A 40 -2.05 -0.46 14.28
N ILE A 41 -2.05 0.16 13.09
CA ILE A 41 -1.05 1.15 12.66
C ILE A 41 -1.73 2.52 12.64
N SER A 42 -1.00 3.60 12.89
CA SER A 42 -1.54 4.95 12.71
C SER A 42 -1.74 5.30 11.23
N VAL A 43 -2.77 6.08 10.94
CA VAL A 43 -3.07 6.52 9.56
C VAL A 43 -1.98 7.46 9.05
N GLU A 44 -1.37 8.23 9.94
CA GLU A 44 -0.26 9.13 9.65
C GLU A 44 0.97 8.35 9.16
N GLU A 45 1.36 7.30 9.87
CA GLU A 45 2.47 6.43 9.46
C GLU A 45 2.20 5.76 8.12
N LEU A 46 0.97 5.28 7.92
CA LEU A 46 0.57 4.65 6.67
C LEU A 46 0.57 5.66 5.50
N SER A 47 0.12 6.88 5.74
CA SER A 47 0.09 7.95 4.74
C SER A 47 1.50 8.33 4.29
N LEU A 48 2.48 8.37 5.21
CA LEU A 48 3.89 8.60 4.89
C LEU A 48 4.46 7.52 3.98
N ALA A 49 4.09 6.25 4.20
CA ALA A 49 4.55 5.12 3.40
C ALA A 49 3.98 5.11 1.97
N LEU A 50 2.79 5.70 1.76
CA LEU A 50 2.14 5.78 0.45
C LEU A 50 2.66 6.94 -0.41
N VAL A 51 3.43 7.87 0.15
CA VAL A 51 4.03 8.96 -0.63
C VAL A 51 4.99 8.34 -1.65
N PRO A 52 4.75 8.54 -2.97
CA PRO A 52 5.67 8.04 -3.97
C PRO A 52 7.04 8.65 -3.70
N ARG A 53 8.07 7.80 -3.55
CA ARG A 53 9.44 8.30 -3.48
C ARG A 53 9.66 9.11 -4.75
N LYS A 54 9.83 10.44 -4.62
CA LYS A 54 10.25 11.29 -5.74
C LYS A 54 11.44 10.58 -6.39
N SER A 55 11.32 10.26 -7.68
CA SER A 55 12.43 9.74 -8.45
C SER A 55 13.63 10.64 -8.21
N ASN A 56 14.73 10.05 -7.74
CA ASN A 56 15.97 10.78 -7.55
C ASN A 56 16.35 11.38 -8.91
N PRO A 57 16.49 12.72 -9.06
CA PRO A 57 16.94 13.25 -10.34
C PRO A 57 18.33 12.67 -10.59
N ILE A 58 18.45 11.88 -11.65
CA ILE A 58 19.71 11.31 -12.11
C ILE A 58 20.65 12.49 -12.29
N LYS A 59 21.69 12.58 -11.44
CA LYS A 59 22.77 13.56 -11.64
C LYS A 59 23.52 13.15 -12.90
N ASN A 60 23.07 13.62 -14.05
CA ASN A 60 23.88 13.62 -15.27
C ASN A 60 25.00 14.65 -15.07
N GLY A 61 26.11 14.20 -14.50
CA GLY A 61 27.37 14.92 -14.55
C GLY A 61 27.92 14.84 -15.97
N PHE A 62 27.56 15.80 -16.82
CA PHE A 62 28.43 16.19 -17.92
C PHE A 62 29.66 16.86 -17.29
N HIS A 63 30.78 16.13 -17.24
CA HIS A 63 32.09 16.78 -17.16
C HIS A 63 32.42 17.26 -18.57
N SER A 64 32.56 18.58 -18.69
CA SER A 64 33.19 19.25 -19.84
C SER A 64 34.69 19.05 -19.83
#